data_AF-A0A8C9F5Q0-F1
#
_entry.id   AF-A0A8C9F5Q0-F1
#
_cell.length_a   1.000
_cell.length_b   1.000
_cell.length_c   1.000
_cell.angle_alpha   90.00
_cell.angle_beta   90.00
_cell.angle_gamma   90.00
#
_symmetry.space_group_name_H-M   'P 1'
#
loop_
_entity.id
_entity.type
_entity.pdbx_description
1 polymer ?
#
loop_
_entity_poly.entity_id
_entity_poly.type
_entity_poly.pdbx_seq_one_letter_code
_entity_poly.pdbx_strand_id
1 'polypeptide(L)'
;MASERAGTKEGRCAEGPSDGFRYWSWEPTIAGLCAGPRGACVRACVCVRARAQPRGTDRLPTFSPPPRAVYAAAESSLRWEPRCRQQLRHLQDGARIAARLPPRLEGQWVSTGCEVRPGPEFLTRSYLFYANRLFKAFQFYYWDPSCREPSYSLVIKGKLRLRQASWITRGATEADYHLHKVGIVFHSQKAMREVASRINQSSGEGCRGFLPPGRAWAPGALYELLSAKTERDCTAALGFAMHELSLVRVERHHQPLPGLQQSGSSLVEELYLGDIHTDWLERLHYRPTGYQRPLQSAVHHVHPCPACRAIYRADEHHPPILPARAELPVQLSGSWVSTRCEVRPAVLFLTRYFIFHGSNHTWQGYYYHYSDPLCKQPTFTIYASGRYTQGVPSSKVRGGMELAFKVTQARVTPMDQVTVMMLNSSEPGSCGLASSWSTGVEQDITPTNGCLALGIRLPHTEYELFRTEHDPKERSLLYIGERPTDGSSPDRPDKRPTSYQAPLVQCAGASEEFPNYYSLKYVGKEGANGSQELKPFLVALLLLVALQLLRWD
;
A
#
# COMPACT_ATOMS: atom_id res chain seq x y z
N MET A 1 23.26 60.39 -42.12
CA MET A 1 24.10 59.66 -41.14
C MET A 1 23.16 58.79 -40.29
N ALA A 2 23.43 57.54 -39.96
CA ALA A 2 24.32 56.52 -40.55
C ALA A 2 23.69 55.14 -40.22
N SER A 3 24.12 54.05 -40.87
CA SER A 3 23.54 52.71 -40.64
C SER A 3 23.96 52.15 -39.28
N GLU A 4 23.10 51.37 -38.61
CA GLU A 4 23.54 50.04 -38.15
C GLU A 4 22.42 48.99 -37.91
N ARG A 5 22.70 47.81 -38.49
CA ARG A 5 22.40 46.41 -38.07
C ARG A 5 21.20 46.11 -37.15
N ALA A 6 20.34 45.21 -37.65
CA ALA A 6 19.54 44.33 -36.80
C ALA A 6 20.45 43.37 -36.00
N GLY A 7 20.31 43.34 -34.67
CA GLY A 7 21.12 42.50 -33.78
C GLY A 7 20.34 41.31 -33.23
N THR A 8 20.75 40.10 -33.58
CA THR A 8 20.33 38.86 -32.90
C THR A 8 20.83 38.85 -31.46
N LYS A 9 19.93 38.90 -30.47
CA LYS A 9 20.28 38.63 -29.07
C LYS A 9 20.09 37.16 -28.74
N GLU A 10 21.19 36.41 -28.72
CA GLU A 10 21.24 35.12 -28.06
C GLU A 10 21.04 35.30 -26.55
N GLY A 11 19.89 34.85 -26.05
CA GLY A 11 19.65 34.73 -24.62
C GLY A 11 20.43 33.54 -24.07
N ARG A 12 21.64 33.79 -23.53
CA ARG A 12 22.43 32.79 -22.82
C ARG A 12 21.63 32.26 -21.62
N CYS A 13 21.08 31.06 -21.74
CA CYS A 13 20.66 30.29 -20.58
C CYS A 13 21.92 29.87 -19.82
N ALA A 14 21.96 30.09 -18.52
CA ALA A 14 23.07 29.61 -17.70
C ALA A 14 23.00 28.08 -17.60
N GLU A 15 24.13 27.41 -17.77
CA GLU A 15 24.25 25.97 -17.53
C GLU A 15 24.20 25.71 -16.02
N GLY A 16 23.02 25.34 -15.52
CA GLY A 16 22.90 24.70 -14.21
C GLY A 16 23.54 23.30 -14.24
N PRO A 17 24.01 22.77 -13.10
CA PRO A 17 24.72 21.49 -13.06
C PRO A 17 23.85 20.37 -13.62
N SER A 18 24.40 19.63 -14.59
CA SER A 18 23.74 18.51 -15.26
C SER A 18 23.77 17.23 -14.42
N ASP A 19 23.21 17.28 -13.21
CA ASP A 19 23.01 16.09 -12.38
C ASP A 19 21.90 15.22 -12.99
N GLY A 20 22.33 14.19 -13.73
CA GLY A 20 21.42 13.25 -14.38
C GLY A 20 20.58 12.48 -13.37
N PHE A 21 19.26 12.46 -13.57
CA PHE A 21 18.29 11.78 -12.71
C PHE A 21 18.57 10.27 -12.57
N ARG A 22 19.30 9.89 -11.51
CA ARG A 22 19.67 8.51 -11.19
C ARG A 22 18.58 7.79 -10.37
N TYR A 23 17.43 7.56 -10.99
CA TYR A 23 16.40 6.68 -10.42
C TYR A 23 16.90 5.24 -10.35
N TRP A 24 16.55 4.56 -9.27
CA TRP A 24 16.91 3.17 -8.98
C TRP A 24 15.84 2.59 -8.06
N SER A 25 15.16 1.52 -8.48
CA SER A 25 14.28 0.72 -7.63
C SER A 25 14.12 -0.63 -8.32
N TRP A 26 14.12 -1.73 -7.56
CA TRP A 26 13.94 -3.05 -8.18
C TRP A 26 12.51 -3.19 -8.77
N GLU A 27 11.48 -2.64 -8.10
CA GLU A 27 10.21 -2.30 -8.75
C GLU A 27 10.47 -1.14 -9.71
N PRO A 28 10.19 -1.29 -11.02
CA PRO A 28 10.29 -0.19 -11.96
C PRO A 28 9.42 0.97 -11.53
N THR A 29 9.85 2.18 -11.88
CA THR A 29 9.00 3.37 -11.86
C THR A 29 8.97 3.88 -13.29
N ILE A 30 7.80 3.85 -13.97
CA ILE A 30 7.73 4.35 -15.35
C ILE A 30 7.85 5.87 -15.32
N ALA A 31 9.04 6.36 -15.61
CA ALA A 31 9.25 7.75 -15.98
C ALA A 31 8.38 8.06 -17.21
N GLY A 32 7.56 9.12 -17.13
CA GLY A 32 6.62 9.46 -18.18
C GLY A 32 7.32 9.73 -19.52
N LEU A 33 6.80 9.16 -20.61
CA LEU A 33 7.31 9.30 -21.97
C LEU A 33 7.15 10.73 -22.52
N CYS A 34 8.04 11.63 -22.08
CA CYS A 34 8.14 13.03 -22.49
C CYS A 34 9.55 13.35 -23.01
N ALA A 35 10.00 12.62 -24.05
CA ALA A 35 11.28 12.86 -24.71
C ALA A 35 11.12 13.80 -25.91
N GLY A 36 11.62 15.04 -25.82
CA GLY A 36 11.67 15.97 -26.95
C GLY A 36 11.94 17.43 -26.54
N PRO A 37 12.95 18.11 -27.11
CA PRO A 37 13.28 19.51 -26.80
C PRO A 37 12.35 20.52 -27.51
N ARG A 38 11.03 20.33 -27.35
CA ARG A 38 9.91 21.23 -27.66
C ARG A 38 8.64 20.56 -27.12
N GLY A 39 7.94 21.19 -26.17
CA GLY A 39 6.78 20.61 -25.50
C GLY A 39 5.55 20.46 -26.39
N ALA A 40 5.50 19.39 -27.20
CA ALA A 40 4.41 19.10 -28.12
C ALA A 40 3.94 17.64 -27.98
N CYS A 41 2.81 17.42 -27.30
CA CYS A 41 2.15 16.11 -27.27
C CYS A 41 1.55 15.80 -28.65
N VAL A 42 2.22 14.96 -29.44
CA VAL A 42 1.76 14.57 -30.78
C VAL A 42 0.51 13.67 -30.66
N ARG A 43 -0.65 14.20 -31.03
CA ARG A 43 -1.89 13.42 -31.17
C ARG A 43 -1.79 12.45 -32.35
N ALA A 44 -1.61 11.17 -32.07
CA ALA A 44 -1.77 10.10 -33.06
C ALA A 44 -3.27 9.82 -33.36
N CYS A 45 -3.97 10.78 -33.98
CA CYS A 45 -5.33 10.59 -34.47
C CYS A 45 -5.31 9.80 -35.80
N VAL A 46 -5.23 8.47 -35.73
CA VAL A 46 -5.30 7.59 -36.92
C VAL A 46 -6.72 7.57 -37.49
N CYS A 47 -6.98 8.49 -38.43
CA CYS A 47 -8.20 8.46 -39.23
C CYS A 47 -8.11 7.36 -40.29
N VAL A 48 -8.67 6.18 -40.00
CA VAL A 48 -8.72 5.06 -40.96
C VAL A 48 -9.63 5.41 -42.14
N ARG A 49 -9.03 5.87 -43.24
CA ARG A 49 -9.71 5.99 -44.54
C ARG A 49 -9.91 4.58 -45.12
N ALA A 50 -11.10 4.02 -44.92
CA ALA A 50 -11.51 2.80 -45.59
C ALA A 50 -11.54 3.01 -47.12
N ARG A 51 -10.71 2.26 -47.85
CA ARG A 51 -10.89 2.02 -49.29
C ARG A 51 -11.57 0.67 -49.47
N ALA A 52 -12.70 0.65 -50.18
CA ALA A 52 -13.38 -0.57 -50.57
C ALA A 52 -12.93 -1.00 -51.97
N GLN A 53 -12.59 -2.28 -52.13
CA GLN A 53 -12.41 -2.98 -53.41
C GLN A 53 -12.69 -4.50 -53.19
N PRO A 54 -12.87 -5.31 -54.24
CA PRO A 54 -14.19 -5.90 -54.48
C PRO A 54 -14.37 -7.33 -54.00
N ARG A 55 -15.62 -7.81 -54.06
CA ARG A 55 -16.02 -9.19 -53.74
C ARG A 55 -15.40 -10.18 -54.74
N GLY A 56 -14.47 -11.01 -54.28
CA GLY A 56 -14.21 -12.32 -54.87
C GLY A 56 -15.16 -13.35 -54.25
N THR A 57 -15.73 -14.25 -55.04
CA THR A 57 -16.56 -15.37 -54.55
C THR A 57 -15.73 -16.63 -54.58
N ASP A 58 -15.51 -17.25 -53.40
CA ASP A 58 -14.97 -18.61 -53.36
C ASP A 58 -15.46 -19.39 -52.14
N ARG A 59 -15.28 -20.72 -52.19
CA ARG A 59 -16.11 -21.68 -51.45
C ARG A 59 -15.70 -21.85 -49.97
N LEU A 60 -16.70 -22.04 -49.11
CA LEU A 60 -16.54 -22.43 -47.71
C LEU A 60 -15.97 -23.86 -47.58
N PRO A 61 -14.82 -24.06 -46.91
CA PRO A 61 -14.43 -25.37 -46.41
C PRO A 61 -15.16 -25.66 -45.09
N THR A 62 -15.79 -26.84 -44.98
CA THR A 62 -16.41 -27.30 -43.74
C THR A 62 -15.35 -27.70 -42.71
N PHE A 63 -15.22 -26.93 -41.63
CA PHE A 63 -14.35 -27.30 -40.50
C PHE A 63 -14.99 -28.38 -39.64
N SER A 64 -14.44 -29.59 -39.68
CA SER A 64 -14.69 -30.62 -38.67
C SER A 64 -14.17 -30.17 -37.30
N PRO A 65 -14.90 -30.41 -36.18
CA PRO A 65 -14.40 -30.10 -34.85
C PRO A 65 -13.21 -31.01 -34.49
N PRO A 66 -12.20 -30.51 -33.75
CA PRO A 66 -11.07 -31.32 -33.31
C PRO A 66 -11.51 -32.43 -32.34
N PRO A 67 -10.78 -33.56 -32.28
CA PRO A 67 -11.17 -34.71 -31.46
C PRO A 67 -11.16 -34.38 -29.96
N ARG A 68 -12.07 -35.04 -29.22
CA ARG A 68 -12.31 -34.86 -27.76
C ARG A 68 -11.06 -34.92 -26.87
N ALA A 69 -9.96 -35.51 -27.32
CA ALA A 69 -8.69 -35.59 -26.58
C ALA A 69 -8.12 -34.22 -26.17
N VAL A 70 -8.33 -33.16 -26.97
CA VAL A 70 -7.77 -31.82 -26.67
C VAL A 70 -8.40 -31.20 -25.41
N TYR A 71 -9.69 -31.44 -25.17
CA TYR A 71 -10.39 -30.94 -23.98
C TYR A 71 -9.93 -31.63 -22.70
N ALA A 72 -9.67 -32.95 -22.75
CA ALA A 72 -9.18 -33.71 -21.60
C ALA A 72 -7.80 -33.23 -21.10
N ALA A 73 -6.93 -32.76 -21.99
CA ALA A 73 -5.63 -32.19 -21.62
C ALA A 73 -5.77 -30.84 -20.87
N ALA A 74 -6.75 -30.02 -21.24
CA ALA A 74 -7.04 -28.77 -20.52
C ALA A 74 -7.67 -29.03 -19.14
N GLU A 75 -8.55 -30.02 -19.02
CA GLU A 75 -9.15 -30.43 -17.75
C GLU A 75 -8.17 -31.12 -16.79
N SER A 76 -7.07 -31.68 -17.29
CA SER A 76 -6.02 -32.26 -16.44
C SER A 76 -5.12 -31.20 -15.79
N SER A 77 -4.75 -30.13 -16.51
CA SER A 77 -3.87 -29.08 -15.97
C SER A 77 -4.54 -28.15 -14.95
N LEU A 78 -5.87 -28.11 -14.93
CA LEU A 78 -6.66 -27.39 -13.93
C LEU A 78 -6.64 -28.03 -12.52
N ARG A 79 -6.16 -29.27 -12.38
CA ARG A 79 -6.40 -30.08 -11.16
C ARG A 79 -5.47 -29.80 -9.98
N TRP A 80 -4.36 -29.09 -10.20
CA TRP A 80 -3.35 -28.76 -9.18
C TRP A 80 -2.74 -27.36 -9.37
N GLU A 81 -3.56 -26.33 -9.68
CA GLU A 81 -3.06 -24.95 -9.60
C GLU A 81 -2.79 -24.54 -8.14
N PRO A 82 -1.59 -24.04 -7.79
CA PRO A 82 -1.36 -23.48 -6.46
C PRO A 82 -2.32 -22.33 -6.17
N ARG A 83 -3.00 -22.37 -5.02
CA ARG A 83 -4.07 -21.41 -4.62
C ARG A 83 -3.72 -19.94 -4.84
N CYS A 84 -2.43 -19.57 -4.75
CA CYS A 84 -1.95 -18.22 -5.10
C CYS A 84 -2.26 -17.80 -6.53
N ARG A 85 -1.98 -18.67 -7.50
CA ARG A 85 -2.18 -18.39 -8.94
C ARG A 85 -3.68 -18.34 -9.24
N GLN A 86 -4.48 -19.23 -8.66
CA GLN A 86 -5.94 -19.16 -8.72
C GLN A 86 -6.46 -17.82 -8.15
N GLN A 87 -5.89 -17.34 -7.05
CA GLN A 87 -6.25 -16.03 -6.48
C GLN A 87 -5.86 -14.87 -7.40
N LEU A 88 -4.67 -14.89 -8.02
CA LEU A 88 -4.26 -13.89 -9.02
C LEU A 88 -5.22 -13.85 -10.21
N ARG A 89 -5.54 -15.01 -10.80
CA ARG A 89 -6.54 -15.12 -11.88
C ARG A 89 -7.88 -14.53 -11.45
N HIS A 90 -8.35 -14.85 -10.25
CA HIS A 90 -9.62 -14.29 -9.75
C HIS A 90 -9.61 -12.75 -9.64
N LEU A 91 -8.46 -12.11 -9.40
CA LEU A 91 -8.34 -10.65 -9.44
C LEU A 91 -8.41 -10.09 -10.87
N GLN A 92 -7.76 -10.76 -11.81
CA GLN A 92 -7.72 -10.40 -13.24
C GLN A 92 -9.11 -10.60 -13.92
N ASP A 93 -9.70 -11.78 -13.69
CA ASP A 93 -10.92 -12.26 -14.37
C ASP A 93 -12.21 -11.89 -13.63
N GLY A 94 -12.26 -12.11 -12.31
CA GLY A 94 -13.50 -12.31 -11.55
C GLY A 94 -13.93 -11.18 -10.62
N ALA A 95 -13.02 -10.29 -10.24
CA ALA A 95 -13.31 -9.22 -9.27
C ALA A 95 -14.30 -8.18 -9.83
N ARG A 96 -15.59 -8.27 -9.44
CA ARG A 96 -16.64 -7.28 -9.75
C ARG A 96 -16.47 -5.99 -8.93
N ILE A 97 -15.34 -5.30 -9.14
CA ILE A 97 -15.04 -3.99 -8.57
C ILE A 97 -15.68 -2.91 -9.46
N ALA A 98 -16.60 -2.13 -8.90
CA ALA A 98 -17.18 -0.97 -9.55
C ALA A 98 -16.57 0.31 -8.95
N ALA A 99 -15.84 1.08 -9.78
CA ALA A 99 -15.32 2.40 -9.42
C ALA A 99 -16.02 3.47 -10.28
N ARG A 100 -16.70 4.43 -9.65
CA ARG A 100 -17.44 5.50 -10.33
C ARG A 100 -16.56 6.75 -10.45
N LEU A 101 -16.58 7.39 -11.62
CA LEU A 101 -15.91 8.67 -11.89
C LEU A 101 -16.95 9.74 -12.31
N PRO A 102 -17.07 10.88 -11.60
CA PRO A 102 -16.58 11.11 -10.25
C PRO A 102 -17.33 10.24 -9.21
N PRO A 103 -16.69 9.89 -8.07
CA PRO A 103 -17.30 9.09 -7.02
C PRO A 103 -18.41 9.87 -6.28
N ARG A 104 -19.19 9.14 -5.48
CA ARG A 104 -19.99 9.69 -4.38
C ARG A 104 -19.18 9.51 -3.10
N LEU A 105 -19.15 10.52 -2.24
CA LEU A 105 -18.35 10.54 -1.01
C LEU A 105 -19.21 10.70 0.26
N GLU A 106 -20.50 11.04 0.08
CA GLU A 106 -21.42 11.41 1.13
C GLU A 106 -21.57 10.30 2.20
N GLY A 107 -21.36 10.66 3.47
CA GLY A 107 -21.32 9.72 4.58
C GLY A 107 -19.99 9.75 5.33
N GLN A 108 -19.82 8.79 6.26
CA GLN A 108 -18.64 8.67 7.12
C GLN A 108 -17.77 7.46 6.76
N TRP A 109 -16.47 7.68 6.66
CA TRP A 109 -15.45 6.70 6.27
C TRP A 109 -14.40 6.59 7.38
N VAL A 110 -14.02 5.37 7.78
CA VAL A 110 -13.14 5.13 8.93
C VAL A 110 -12.02 4.13 8.61
N SER A 111 -10.88 4.24 9.28
CA SER A 111 -9.82 3.22 9.22
C SER A 111 -10.29 1.88 9.79
N THR A 112 -9.76 0.78 9.27
CA THR A 112 -10.10 -0.59 9.74
C THR A 112 -9.23 -1.08 10.90
N GLY A 113 -8.37 -0.22 11.44
CA GLY A 113 -7.34 -0.52 12.43
C GLY A 113 -6.33 0.62 12.53
N CYS A 114 -5.23 0.39 13.24
CA CYS A 114 -4.12 1.33 13.31
C CYS A 114 -3.40 1.43 11.95
N GLU A 115 -3.07 2.64 11.54
CA GLU A 115 -2.31 2.93 10.32
C GLU A 115 -0.88 3.35 10.69
N VAL A 116 0.10 2.98 9.86
CA VAL A 116 1.50 3.40 10.00
C VAL A 116 1.87 4.19 8.75
N ARG A 117 1.94 5.51 8.88
CA ARG A 117 2.39 6.46 7.85
C ARG A 117 3.91 6.66 7.95
N PRO A 118 4.59 7.14 6.89
CA PRO A 118 6.02 7.39 6.94
C PRO A 118 6.36 8.43 8.03
N GLY A 119 7.54 8.34 8.63
CA GLY A 119 7.95 9.20 9.76
C GLY A 119 8.76 8.46 10.84
N PRO A 120 8.25 7.37 11.43
CA PRO A 120 6.87 6.86 11.34
C PRO A 120 5.83 7.77 12.01
N GLU A 121 4.57 7.65 11.61
CA GLU A 121 3.40 8.18 12.31
C GLU A 121 2.38 7.06 12.57
N PHE A 122 1.91 6.90 13.81
CA PHE A 122 0.83 5.97 14.15
C PHE A 122 -0.49 6.72 14.28
N LEU A 123 -1.52 6.34 13.52
CA LEU A 123 -2.79 7.06 13.48
C LEU A 123 -4.03 6.21 13.21
N THR A 124 -5.20 6.79 13.49
CA THR A 124 -6.49 6.38 12.91
C THR A 124 -7.22 7.61 12.33
N ARG A 125 -8.07 7.37 11.33
CA ARG A 125 -8.71 8.38 10.47
C ARG A 125 -10.23 8.19 10.42
N SER A 126 -10.97 9.31 10.44
CA SER A 126 -12.44 9.33 10.38
C SER A 126 -12.91 10.56 9.59
N TYR A 127 -13.56 10.36 8.44
CA TYR A 127 -13.85 11.41 7.44
C TYR A 127 -15.35 11.44 7.14
N LEU A 128 -16.02 12.56 7.40
CA LEU A 128 -17.44 12.78 7.16
C LEU A 128 -17.64 13.85 6.08
N PHE A 129 -18.13 13.44 4.92
CA PHE A 129 -18.44 14.33 3.79
C PHE A 129 -19.95 14.61 3.72
N TYR A 130 -20.30 15.88 3.52
CA TYR A 130 -21.67 16.35 3.44
C TYR A 130 -22.06 16.68 1.98
N ALA A 131 -23.32 16.51 1.62
CA ALA A 131 -23.84 16.79 0.27
C ALA A 131 -23.61 18.24 -0.22
N ASN A 132 -23.44 19.19 0.71
CA ASN A 132 -23.07 20.59 0.41
C ASN A 132 -21.57 20.80 0.13
N ARG A 133 -20.80 19.71 -0.05
CA ARG A 133 -19.35 19.65 -0.30
C ARG A 133 -18.46 20.05 0.87
N LEU A 134 -19.01 20.27 2.07
CA LEU A 134 -18.20 20.41 3.29
C LEU A 134 -17.68 19.04 3.76
N PHE A 135 -16.65 19.06 4.59
CA PHE A 135 -16.22 17.89 5.35
C PHE A 135 -15.82 18.26 6.80
N LYS A 136 -16.03 17.31 7.74
CA LYS A 136 -15.30 17.22 9.01
C LYS A 136 -14.44 15.96 8.93
N ALA A 137 -13.17 16.06 9.27
CA ALA A 137 -12.31 14.90 9.43
C ALA A 137 -11.60 14.92 10.79
N PHE A 138 -11.21 13.74 11.24
CA PHE A 138 -10.39 13.49 12.40
C PHE A 138 -9.16 12.70 12.01
N GLN A 139 -8.02 13.09 12.57
CA GLN A 139 -6.80 12.28 12.59
C GLN A 139 -6.35 12.15 14.05
N PHE A 140 -6.47 10.93 14.58
CA PHE A 140 -6.07 10.59 15.95
C PHE A 140 -4.64 10.05 15.91
N TYR A 141 -3.70 10.65 16.64
CA TYR A 141 -2.28 10.31 16.62
C TYR A 141 -1.85 9.61 17.92
N TYR A 142 -0.97 8.61 17.83
CA TYR A 142 -0.58 7.73 18.94
C TYR A 142 0.94 7.58 19.06
N TRP A 143 1.38 7.09 20.22
CA TRP A 143 2.78 6.74 20.49
C TRP A 143 3.17 5.32 20.07
N ASP A 144 2.19 4.50 19.69
CA ASP A 144 2.36 3.06 19.57
C ASP A 144 1.71 2.46 18.29
N PRO A 145 2.26 1.34 17.76
CA PRO A 145 1.83 0.70 16.51
C PRO A 145 0.53 -0.13 16.64
N SER A 146 -0.14 -0.07 17.80
CA SER A 146 -1.45 -0.68 18.05
C SER A 146 -2.56 0.36 18.27
N CYS A 147 -2.23 1.66 18.30
CA CYS A 147 -3.15 2.78 18.53
C CYS A 147 -3.89 2.66 19.88
N ARG A 148 -3.13 2.60 20.97
CA ARG A 148 -3.60 2.46 22.36
C ARG A 148 -3.10 3.54 23.32
N GLU A 149 -2.06 4.28 22.96
CA GLU A 149 -1.49 5.41 23.71
C GLU A 149 -1.67 6.72 22.92
N PRO A 150 -2.81 7.44 23.08
CA PRO A 150 -3.06 8.68 22.36
C PRO A 150 -2.04 9.77 22.69
N SER A 151 -1.58 10.46 21.65
CA SER A 151 -0.65 11.58 21.74
C SER A 151 -1.41 12.90 21.60
N TYR A 152 -2.02 13.12 20.43
CA TYR A 152 -2.84 14.29 20.13
C TYR A 152 -3.92 13.93 19.10
N SER A 153 -4.81 14.86 18.80
CA SER A 153 -5.84 14.67 17.77
C SER A 153 -6.09 15.95 17.00
N LEU A 154 -6.20 15.82 15.68
CA LEU A 154 -6.54 16.92 14.79
C LEU A 154 -8.02 16.84 14.42
N VAL A 155 -8.70 17.98 14.48
CA VAL A 155 -10.06 18.18 13.95
C VAL A 155 -10.02 19.14 12.77
N ILE A 156 -10.26 18.60 11.59
CA ILE A 156 -10.15 19.29 10.31
C ILE A 156 -11.55 19.64 9.82
N LYS A 157 -11.78 20.88 9.39
CA LYS A 157 -13.03 21.31 8.74
C LYS A 157 -12.70 22.08 7.47
N GLY A 158 -13.36 21.73 6.37
CA GLY A 158 -13.08 22.30 5.05
C GLY A 158 -14.16 22.05 4.02
N LYS A 159 -13.81 22.22 2.75
CA LYS A 159 -14.64 21.99 1.57
C LYS A 159 -13.85 21.20 0.53
N LEU A 160 -14.50 20.26 -0.17
CA LEU A 160 -13.89 19.43 -1.21
C LEU A 160 -14.64 19.57 -2.54
N ARG A 161 -13.93 19.89 -3.62
CA ARG A 161 -14.49 20.00 -4.98
C ARG A 161 -13.88 18.93 -5.88
N LEU A 162 -14.64 17.90 -6.20
CA LEU A 162 -14.28 16.94 -7.26
C LEU A 162 -14.13 17.65 -8.62
N ARG A 163 -13.13 17.20 -9.39
CA ARG A 163 -12.72 17.72 -10.70
C ARG A 163 -12.82 16.59 -11.76
N GLN A 164 -11.89 16.56 -12.71
CA GLN A 164 -11.72 15.51 -13.72
C GLN A 164 -11.26 14.17 -13.12
N ALA A 165 -11.33 13.11 -13.92
CA ALA A 165 -10.51 11.92 -13.68
C ALA A 165 -9.01 12.28 -13.78
N SER A 166 -8.14 11.66 -12.98
CA SER A 166 -6.71 11.97 -13.04
C SER A 166 -6.07 11.44 -14.31
N TRP A 167 -5.24 12.28 -14.92
CA TRP A 167 -4.36 11.94 -16.04
C TRP A 167 -3.08 11.23 -15.56
N ILE A 168 -2.70 11.43 -14.29
CA ILE A 168 -1.63 10.71 -13.60
C ILE A 168 -2.21 9.36 -13.18
N THR A 169 -2.81 9.27 -12.00
CA THR A 169 -3.30 8.00 -11.44
C THR A 169 -4.59 7.56 -12.13
N ARG A 170 -4.47 6.77 -13.20
CA ARG A 170 -5.61 6.30 -14.02
C ARG A 170 -6.71 5.71 -13.15
N GLY A 171 -7.93 6.20 -13.32
CA GLY A 171 -9.09 5.77 -12.54
C GLY A 171 -9.22 6.38 -11.15
N ALA A 172 -8.41 7.37 -10.80
CA ALA A 172 -8.67 8.33 -9.73
C ALA A 172 -9.58 9.48 -10.23
N THR A 173 -10.16 10.23 -9.29
CA THR A 173 -10.71 11.57 -9.50
C THR A 173 -9.83 12.59 -8.80
N GLU A 174 -9.45 13.66 -9.50
CA GLU A 174 -8.74 14.79 -8.91
C GLU A 174 -9.73 15.71 -8.17
N ALA A 175 -9.27 16.43 -7.17
CA ALA A 175 -10.12 17.35 -6.42
C ALA A 175 -9.33 18.53 -5.83
N ASP A 176 -10.01 19.67 -5.63
CA ASP A 176 -9.46 20.77 -4.84
C ASP A 176 -10.06 20.71 -3.43
N TYR A 177 -9.22 20.65 -2.39
CA TYR A 177 -9.66 20.87 -1.01
C TYR A 177 -9.36 22.30 -0.58
N HIS A 178 -10.16 22.87 0.31
CA HIS A 178 -9.91 24.15 0.97
C HIS A 178 -10.16 23.98 2.47
N LEU A 179 -9.23 24.40 3.33
CA LEU A 179 -9.36 24.28 4.78
C LEU A 179 -10.00 25.55 5.36
N HIS A 180 -10.98 25.38 6.24
CA HIS A 180 -11.63 26.47 6.97
C HIS A 180 -11.07 26.59 8.39
N LYS A 181 -10.80 25.43 9.03
CA LYS A 181 -10.26 25.32 10.39
C LYS A 181 -9.49 24.02 10.57
N VAL A 182 -8.35 24.08 11.26
CA VAL A 182 -7.70 22.91 11.88
C VAL A 182 -7.55 23.20 13.36
N GLY A 183 -8.09 22.32 14.20
CA GLY A 183 -7.91 22.34 15.65
C GLY A 183 -7.06 21.17 16.13
N ILE A 184 -6.34 21.34 17.25
CA ILE A 184 -5.56 20.30 17.93
C ILE A 184 -5.97 20.16 19.39
N VAL A 185 -6.04 18.92 19.88
CA VAL A 185 -6.20 18.55 21.31
C VAL A 185 -5.02 17.66 21.71
N PHE A 186 -4.44 17.87 22.89
CA PHE A 186 -3.35 17.05 23.43
C PHE A 186 -3.84 16.11 24.53
N HIS A 187 -3.47 14.84 24.43
CA HIS A 187 -3.93 13.79 25.36
C HIS A 187 -2.91 13.44 26.45
N SER A 188 -1.74 14.08 26.43
CA SER A 188 -0.73 13.97 27.49
C SER A 188 0.15 15.22 27.59
N GLN A 189 0.69 15.49 28.78
CA GLN A 189 1.66 16.57 29.00
C GLN A 189 2.94 16.37 28.16
N LYS A 190 3.30 15.12 27.85
CA LYS A 190 4.41 14.77 26.94
C LYS A 190 4.13 15.27 25.52
N ALA A 191 3.03 14.82 24.93
CA ALA A 191 2.64 15.19 23.56
C ALA A 191 2.51 16.71 23.40
N MET A 192 1.87 17.36 24.38
CA MET A 192 1.72 18.81 24.42
C MET A 192 3.08 19.52 24.39
N ARG A 193 4.05 19.12 25.23
CA ARG A 193 5.40 19.73 25.27
C ARG A 193 6.14 19.52 23.94
N GLU A 194 6.16 18.31 23.41
CA GLU A 194 6.89 18.00 22.18
C GLU A 194 6.30 18.74 20.97
N VAL A 195 4.98 18.74 20.81
CA VAL A 195 4.31 19.38 19.67
C VAL A 195 4.34 20.91 19.80
N ALA A 196 4.10 21.47 20.98
CA ALA A 196 4.24 22.92 21.20
C ALA A 196 5.68 23.40 20.97
N SER A 197 6.69 22.59 21.33
CA SER A 197 8.10 22.90 21.04
C SER A 197 8.35 22.96 19.53
N ARG A 198 7.85 21.99 18.75
CA ARG A 198 7.94 22.01 17.28
C ARG A 198 7.26 23.25 16.68
N ILE A 199 6.04 23.58 17.13
CA ILE A 199 5.30 24.78 16.70
C ILE A 199 6.11 26.05 16.99
N ASN A 200 6.66 26.19 18.19
CA ASN A 200 7.46 27.37 18.56
C ASN A 200 8.80 27.47 17.80
N GLN A 201 9.38 26.35 17.36
CA GLN A 201 10.68 26.29 16.68
C GLN A 201 10.60 26.46 15.15
N SER A 202 9.65 25.77 14.51
CA SER A 202 9.59 25.62 13.04
C SER A 202 8.59 26.56 12.35
N SER A 203 7.84 27.36 13.10
CA SER A 203 6.96 28.37 12.53
C SER A 203 7.73 29.58 12.00
N GLY A 204 7.27 30.11 10.86
CA GLY A 204 7.53 31.49 10.48
C GLY A 204 6.95 32.49 11.49
N GLU A 205 7.26 33.77 11.31
CA GLU A 205 7.07 34.81 12.34
C GLU A 205 5.63 34.89 12.87
N GLY A 206 4.62 34.63 12.03
CA GLY A 206 3.18 34.72 12.36
C GLY A 206 2.62 33.71 13.39
N CYS A 207 3.38 32.69 13.81
CA CYS A 207 2.96 31.77 14.88
C CYS A 207 3.89 31.77 16.11
N ARG A 208 4.92 32.63 16.13
CA ARG A 208 5.64 32.94 17.39
C ARG A 208 4.65 33.67 18.32
N GLY A 209 4.49 33.20 19.55
CA GLY A 209 3.45 33.72 20.43
C GLY A 209 2.03 33.24 20.08
N PHE A 210 1.89 32.01 19.53
CA PHE A 210 0.60 31.38 19.22
C PHE A 210 -0.44 31.47 20.37
N LEU A 211 0.02 31.38 21.63
CA LEU A 211 -0.80 31.66 22.81
C LEU A 211 -0.61 33.12 23.25
N PRO A 212 -1.70 33.85 23.59
CA PRO A 212 -1.60 35.18 24.19
C PRO A 212 -0.75 35.18 25.47
N PRO A 213 -0.08 36.31 25.80
CA PRO A 213 0.65 36.46 27.06
C PRO A 213 -0.18 36.03 28.27
N GLY A 214 0.42 35.25 29.17
CA GLY A 214 -0.25 34.69 30.34
C GLY A 214 -1.07 33.41 30.10
N ARG A 215 -1.22 32.93 28.84
CA ARG A 215 -1.80 31.60 28.57
C ARG A 215 -0.72 30.57 28.28
N ALA A 216 -0.79 29.45 29.01
CA ALA A 216 0.04 28.27 28.76
C ALA A 216 -0.74 27.21 27.95
N TRP A 217 -0.01 26.31 27.29
CA TRP A 217 -0.62 25.10 26.72
C TRP A 217 -1.06 24.18 27.86
N ALA A 218 -2.20 23.52 27.69
CA ALA A 218 -2.79 22.55 28.61
C ALA A 218 -3.37 21.34 27.84
N PRO A 219 -3.26 20.10 28.37
CA PRO A 219 -3.93 18.93 27.81
C PRO A 219 -5.46 19.06 27.83
N GLY A 220 -6.15 18.29 26.99
CA GLY A 220 -7.61 18.29 26.85
C GLY A 220 -8.23 19.55 26.21
N ALA A 221 -7.56 20.70 26.26
CA ALA A 221 -8.00 21.93 25.61
C ALA A 221 -7.81 21.88 24.08
N LEU A 222 -8.74 22.51 23.35
CA LEU A 222 -8.75 22.61 21.89
C LEU A 222 -8.12 23.94 21.43
N TYR A 223 -7.09 23.86 20.59
CA TYR A 223 -6.36 25.01 20.06
C TYR A 223 -6.52 25.11 18.54
N GLU A 224 -6.67 26.31 18.01
CA GLU A 224 -6.94 26.57 16.58
C GLU A 224 -5.63 26.88 15.82
N LEU A 225 -5.05 25.87 15.18
CA LEU A 225 -3.78 25.97 14.43
C LEU A 225 -3.94 26.65 13.08
N LEU A 226 -5.07 26.41 12.40
CA LEU A 226 -5.42 27.05 11.12
C LEU A 226 -6.80 27.69 11.25
N SER A 227 -6.92 28.94 10.80
CA SER A 227 -8.19 29.65 10.70
C SER A 227 -8.26 30.49 9.42
N ALA A 228 -9.15 30.11 8.51
CA ALA A 228 -9.47 30.93 7.33
C ALA A 228 -10.21 32.24 7.68
N LYS A 229 -10.57 32.46 8.96
CA LYS A 229 -11.16 33.71 9.46
C LYS A 229 -10.15 34.72 10.00
N THR A 230 -8.96 34.28 10.38
CA THR A 230 -7.91 35.13 10.97
C THR A 230 -6.60 35.02 10.21
N GLU A 231 -6.64 34.48 8.99
CA GLU A 231 -5.50 34.26 8.08
C GLU A 231 -4.27 33.62 8.75
N ARG A 232 -4.52 32.78 9.76
CA ARG A 232 -3.49 32.07 10.52
C ARG A 232 -3.36 30.64 10.02
N ASP A 233 -2.13 30.21 9.79
CA ASP A 233 -1.78 28.80 9.61
C ASP A 233 -0.46 28.46 10.32
N CYS A 234 -0.54 27.61 11.34
CA CYS A 234 0.59 27.06 12.08
C CYS A 234 0.75 25.55 11.85
N THR A 235 0.09 24.98 10.84
CA THR A 235 0.06 23.52 10.59
C THR A 235 1.27 23.01 9.83
N ALA A 236 1.98 23.88 9.09
CA ALA A 236 3.27 23.58 8.46
C ALA A 236 4.32 23.06 9.48
N ALA A 237 4.29 23.57 10.72
CA ALA A 237 5.14 23.09 11.82
C ALA A 237 4.88 21.64 12.25
N LEU A 238 3.75 21.06 11.83
CA LEU A 238 3.38 19.66 12.02
C LEU A 238 3.56 18.83 10.74
N GLY A 239 4.18 19.37 9.68
CA GLY A 239 4.25 18.72 8.37
C GLY A 239 2.88 18.41 7.77
N PHE A 240 1.84 19.09 8.25
CA PHE A 240 0.46 18.74 7.99
C PHE A 240 -0.05 19.40 6.70
N ALA A 241 -0.53 18.57 5.79
CA ALA A 241 -1.33 18.96 4.64
C ALA A 241 -2.42 17.91 4.42
N MET A 242 -3.52 18.32 3.79
CA MET A 242 -4.62 17.42 3.41
C MET A 242 -4.53 17.01 1.93
N HIS A 243 -3.31 16.97 1.36
CA HIS A 243 -3.06 16.63 -0.05
C HIS A 243 -3.63 15.27 -0.45
N GLU A 244 -3.78 14.33 0.49
CA GLU A 244 -4.53 13.08 0.31
C GLU A 244 -5.95 13.27 -0.28
N LEU A 245 -6.60 14.41 -0.02
CA LEU A 245 -7.92 14.75 -0.55
C LEU A 245 -7.88 15.23 -2.01
N SER A 246 -6.70 15.52 -2.57
CA SER A 246 -6.56 15.95 -3.97
C SER A 246 -6.67 14.81 -4.97
N LEU A 247 -6.57 13.56 -4.52
CA LEU A 247 -6.66 12.35 -5.32
C LEU A 247 -7.57 11.34 -4.62
N VAL A 248 -8.79 11.16 -5.13
CA VAL A 248 -9.82 10.33 -4.48
C VAL A 248 -10.40 9.27 -5.42
N ARG A 249 -10.74 8.10 -4.86
CA ARG A 249 -11.43 7.02 -5.57
C ARG A 249 -12.30 6.24 -4.60
N VAL A 250 -13.51 5.89 -5.02
CA VAL A 250 -14.38 4.96 -4.27
C VAL A 250 -14.55 3.69 -5.08
N GLU A 251 -14.20 2.57 -4.48
CA GLU A 251 -14.44 1.23 -5.02
C GLU A 251 -15.60 0.56 -4.28
N ARG A 252 -16.43 -0.15 -5.03
CA ARG A 252 -17.55 -0.94 -4.52
C ARG A 252 -17.38 -2.38 -4.99
N HIS A 253 -17.37 -3.33 -4.06
CA HIS A 253 -17.32 -4.75 -4.39
C HIS A 253 -18.22 -5.56 -3.45
N HIS A 254 -18.64 -6.74 -3.90
CA HIS A 254 -19.46 -7.65 -3.08
C HIS A 254 -18.59 -8.78 -2.54
N GLN A 255 -18.64 -9.01 -1.23
CA GLN A 255 -17.85 -10.04 -0.56
C GLN A 255 -18.77 -11.16 -0.04
N PRO A 256 -18.46 -12.46 -0.29
CA PRO A 256 -19.20 -13.57 0.28
C PRO A 256 -19.16 -13.57 1.82
N LEU A 257 -20.33 -13.79 2.44
CA LEU A 257 -20.44 -13.97 3.89
C LEU A 257 -20.12 -15.42 4.27
N PRO A 258 -19.28 -15.69 5.29
CA PRO A 258 -19.07 -17.04 5.79
C PRO A 258 -20.20 -17.47 6.74
N GLY A 259 -21.03 -18.43 6.34
CA GLY A 259 -22.02 -19.05 7.23
C GLY A 259 -23.21 -19.69 6.51
N LEU A 260 -23.54 -20.92 6.92
CA LEU A 260 -24.74 -21.73 6.64
C LEU A 260 -25.82 -21.15 5.69
N GLN A 261 -25.94 -21.79 4.51
CA GLN A 261 -27.17 -21.91 3.69
C GLN A 261 -27.90 -20.65 3.19
N GLN A 262 -27.39 -19.43 3.40
CA GLN A 262 -27.95 -18.22 2.77
C GLN A 262 -26.96 -17.59 1.79
N SER A 263 -27.40 -17.33 0.56
CA SER A 263 -26.61 -16.72 -0.52
C SER A 263 -26.38 -15.21 -0.34
N GLY A 264 -25.96 -14.80 0.86
CA GLY A 264 -25.69 -13.41 1.21
C GLY A 264 -24.30 -12.93 0.78
N SER A 265 -24.26 -11.81 0.08
CA SER A 265 -23.03 -11.05 -0.18
C SER A 265 -23.11 -9.68 0.49
N SER A 266 -22.12 -9.32 1.30
CA SER A 266 -22.03 -7.98 1.86
C SER A 266 -21.49 -6.99 0.83
N LEU A 267 -22.05 -5.79 0.77
CA LEU A 267 -21.47 -4.67 0.02
C LEU A 267 -20.31 -4.08 0.82
N VAL A 268 -19.12 -4.07 0.23
CA VAL A 268 -17.94 -3.37 0.75
C VAL A 268 -17.74 -2.10 -0.08
N GLU A 269 -17.66 -0.96 0.59
CA GLU A 269 -17.26 0.32 0.01
C GLU A 269 -15.93 0.78 0.61
N GLU A 270 -14.96 1.07 -0.27
CA GLU A 270 -13.61 1.49 0.10
C GLU A 270 -13.31 2.87 -0.51
N LEU A 271 -13.01 3.86 0.34
CA LEU A 271 -12.53 5.19 -0.03
C LEU A 271 -11.00 5.22 0.01
N TYR A 272 -10.41 5.40 -1.16
CA TYR A 272 -9.00 5.66 -1.36
C TYR A 272 -8.76 7.17 -1.38
N LEU A 273 -7.82 7.59 -0.54
CA LEU A 273 -7.24 8.94 -0.51
C LEU A 273 -5.77 8.83 -0.92
N GLY A 274 -5.23 9.87 -1.52
CA GLY A 274 -3.86 9.92 -2.04
C GLY A 274 -2.79 9.57 -0.99
N ASP A 275 -1.64 9.08 -1.47
CA ASP A 275 -0.43 8.89 -0.67
C ASP A 275 0.14 10.21 -0.13
N ILE A 276 1.00 10.10 0.89
CA ILE A 276 1.77 11.21 1.46
C ILE A 276 3.25 10.91 1.25
N HIS A 277 4.05 11.93 0.98
CA HIS A 277 5.46 11.77 0.72
C HIS A 277 6.21 11.07 1.88
N THR A 278 7.13 10.17 1.52
CA THR A 278 7.94 9.39 2.47
C THR A 278 8.98 10.25 3.18
N ASP A 279 9.59 11.22 2.49
CA ASP A 279 10.29 12.33 3.14
C ASP A 279 9.26 13.29 3.76
N TRP A 280 9.54 13.76 4.97
CA TRP A 280 8.75 14.72 5.73
C TRP A 280 8.72 16.13 5.12
N LEU A 281 9.83 16.60 4.53
CA LEU A 281 9.99 17.98 4.08
C LEU A 281 9.11 18.29 2.86
N GLU A 282 8.98 17.34 1.94
CA GLU A 282 8.20 17.48 0.71
C GLU A 282 6.67 17.43 0.93
N ARG A 283 6.20 17.03 2.13
CA ARG A 283 4.78 16.77 2.40
C ARG A 283 3.85 17.94 2.18
N LEU A 284 4.35 19.16 2.33
CA LEU A 284 3.57 20.39 2.14
C LEU A 284 3.38 20.74 0.66
N HIS A 285 4.17 20.15 -0.25
CA HIS A 285 4.18 20.44 -1.68
C HIS A 285 3.84 19.23 -2.56
N TYR A 286 3.92 18.01 -2.01
CA TYR A 286 3.70 16.77 -2.74
C TYR A 286 2.28 16.63 -3.33
N ARG A 287 2.22 16.32 -4.62
CA ARG A 287 1.00 15.87 -5.30
C ARG A 287 0.94 14.33 -5.25
N PRO A 288 -0.11 13.73 -4.65
CA PRO A 288 -0.27 12.28 -4.63
C PRO A 288 -0.26 11.62 -6.00
N THR A 289 0.25 10.39 -6.05
CA THR A 289 0.31 9.55 -7.25
C THR A 289 -0.11 8.10 -7.01
N GLY A 290 0.01 7.60 -5.78
CA GLY A 290 -0.58 6.35 -5.29
C GLY A 290 -1.74 6.61 -4.32
N TYR A 291 -1.97 5.67 -3.39
CA TYR A 291 -3.00 5.77 -2.36
C TYR A 291 -2.51 5.26 -1.01
N GLN A 292 -3.00 5.85 0.07
CA GLN A 292 -2.94 5.26 1.41
C GLN A 292 -3.80 3.99 1.51
N ARG A 293 -3.70 3.28 2.65
CA ARG A 293 -4.69 2.28 3.07
C ARG A 293 -6.11 2.85 2.95
N PRO A 294 -7.08 2.11 2.39
CA PRO A 294 -8.44 2.60 2.25
C PRO A 294 -9.14 2.80 3.59
N LEU A 295 -9.97 3.83 3.65
CA LEU A 295 -11.03 3.97 4.64
C LEU A 295 -12.25 3.16 4.17
N GLN A 296 -13.08 2.66 5.08
CA GLN A 296 -14.29 1.92 4.74
C GLN A 296 -15.55 2.64 5.23
N SER A 297 -16.65 2.51 4.46
CA SER A 297 -17.93 3.14 4.77
C SER A 297 -18.47 2.63 6.11
N ALA A 298 -18.65 3.54 7.07
CA ALA A 298 -19.11 3.20 8.42
C ALA A 298 -20.51 2.57 8.40
N VAL A 299 -21.36 2.98 7.44
CA VAL A 299 -22.72 2.44 7.21
C VAL A 299 -22.69 0.93 6.92
N HIS A 300 -21.64 0.45 6.26
CA HIS A 300 -21.54 -0.94 5.81
C HIS A 300 -20.53 -1.80 6.58
N HIS A 301 -19.69 -1.21 7.46
CA HIS A 301 -18.59 -1.95 8.09
C HIS A 301 -18.40 -1.77 9.63
N VAL A 302 -19.20 -0.94 10.32
CA VAL A 302 -19.15 -0.83 11.81
C VAL A 302 -19.56 -2.13 12.53
N HIS A 303 -20.13 -3.07 11.78
CA HIS A 303 -20.32 -4.48 12.14
C HIS A 303 -19.83 -5.28 10.91
N PRO A 304 -18.86 -6.22 11.04
CA PRO A 304 -18.36 -6.86 12.26
C PRO A 304 -17.07 -6.24 12.85
N CYS A 305 -16.57 -5.10 12.36
CA CYS A 305 -15.25 -4.56 12.73
C CYS A 305 -15.24 -3.75 14.06
N PRO A 306 -14.59 -4.22 15.15
CA PRO A 306 -14.61 -3.53 16.44
C PRO A 306 -13.80 -2.22 16.43
N ALA A 307 -12.65 -2.20 15.74
CA ALA A 307 -11.85 -0.98 15.56
C ALA A 307 -12.63 0.11 14.81
N CYS A 308 -13.30 -0.26 13.72
CA CYS A 308 -14.16 0.64 12.94
C CYS A 308 -15.26 1.26 13.82
N ARG A 309 -15.86 0.47 14.73
CA ARG A 309 -16.87 0.97 15.69
C ARG A 309 -16.29 1.97 16.71
N ALA A 310 -15.07 1.74 17.20
CA ALA A 310 -14.39 2.68 18.09
C ALA A 310 -14.10 4.00 17.35
N ILE A 311 -13.50 3.93 16.17
CA ILE A 311 -13.12 5.09 15.35
C ILE A 311 -14.34 5.88 14.85
N TYR A 312 -15.46 5.20 14.55
CA TYR A 312 -16.73 5.82 14.17
C TYR A 312 -17.33 6.70 15.29
N ARG A 313 -17.15 6.30 16.55
CA ARG A 313 -17.72 6.95 17.75
C ARG A 313 -16.81 8.00 18.40
N ALA A 314 -15.57 8.12 17.94
CA ALA A 314 -14.57 9.00 18.54
C ALA A 314 -14.80 10.49 18.20
N ASP A 315 -14.32 11.36 19.09
CA ASP A 315 -14.33 12.82 18.92
C ASP A 315 -12.97 13.43 19.29
N GLU A 316 -12.79 14.73 19.06
CA GLU A 316 -11.54 15.46 19.28
C GLU A 316 -10.95 15.32 20.71
N HIS A 317 -11.76 15.07 21.73
CA HIS A 317 -11.34 14.85 23.12
C HIS A 317 -11.29 13.36 23.51
N HIS A 318 -12.01 12.49 22.81
CA HIS A 318 -12.10 11.05 23.08
C HIS A 318 -11.52 10.22 21.92
N PRO A 319 -10.18 10.15 21.77
CA PRO A 319 -9.52 9.35 20.74
C PRO A 319 -9.80 7.85 20.95
N PRO A 320 -9.96 7.06 19.87
CA PRO A 320 -10.34 5.65 19.99
C PRO A 320 -9.14 4.80 20.44
N ILE A 321 -9.25 4.15 21.60
CA ILE A 321 -8.30 3.12 22.03
C ILE A 321 -8.68 1.82 21.33
N LEU A 322 -7.80 1.28 20.48
CA LEU A 322 -8.12 0.07 19.71
C LEU A 322 -7.96 -1.22 20.56
N PRO A 323 -8.68 -2.31 20.21
CA PRO A 323 -8.46 -3.60 20.82
C PRO A 323 -7.02 -4.08 20.62
N ALA A 324 -6.40 -4.58 21.70
CA ALA A 324 -5.06 -5.15 21.62
C ALA A 324 -5.04 -6.34 20.65
N ARG A 325 -3.99 -6.41 19.83
CA ARG A 325 -3.65 -7.56 18.97
C ARG A 325 -2.36 -8.17 19.49
N ALA A 326 -2.20 -9.48 19.33
CA ALA A 326 -0.92 -10.13 19.57
C ALA A 326 0.08 -9.66 18.51
N GLU A 327 1.30 -9.29 18.92
CA GLU A 327 2.41 -9.12 17.98
C GLU A 327 2.87 -10.51 17.52
N LEU A 328 2.90 -10.72 16.20
CA LEU A 328 3.27 -12.01 15.60
C LEU A 328 4.73 -11.98 15.14
N PRO A 329 5.53 -13.03 15.39
CA PRO A 329 6.88 -13.12 14.87
C PRO A 329 6.86 -13.16 13.34
N VAL A 330 7.72 -12.37 12.70
CA VAL A 330 7.88 -12.39 11.23
C VAL A 330 8.63 -13.67 10.83
N GLN A 331 7.86 -14.67 10.41
CA GLN A 331 8.38 -15.93 9.84
C GLN A 331 8.12 -15.95 8.33
N LEU A 332 9.16 -15.70 7.55
CA LEU A 332 9.08 -15.71 6.09
C LEU A 332 9.15 -17.15 5.57
N SER A 333 7.98 -17.75 5.36
CA SER A 333 7.84 -19.11 4.82
C SER A 333 6.62 -19.24 3.91
N GLY A 334 6.69 -20.16 2.96
CA GLY A 334 5.58 -20.47 2.06
C GLY A 334 5.33 -19.37 1.02
N SER A 335 4.09 -19.27 0.56
CA SER A 335 3.71 -18.44 -0.59
C SER A 335 2.73 -17.32 -0.20
N TRP A 336 2.94 -16.12 -0.74
CA TRP A 336 2.22 -14.89 -0.37
C TRP A 336 1.81 -14.10 -1.61
N VAL A 337 0.61 -13.52 -1.61
CA VAL A 337 0.00 -12.96 -2.83
C VAL A 337 -0.85 -11.72 -2.55
N SER A 338 -0.90 -10.78 -3.48
CA SER A 338 -1.78 -9.61 -3.40
C SER A 338 -3.27 -10.01 -3.30
N THR A 339 -4.06 -9.18 -2.63
CA THR A 339 -5.53 -9.35 -2.49
C THR A 339 -6.33 -8.45 -3.43
N ARG A 340 -5.67 -7.56 -4.16
CA ARG A 340 -6.25 -6.61 -5.12
C ARG A 340 -5.19 -6.15 -6.12
N CYS A 341 -5.63 -5.41 -7.14
CA CYS A 341 -4.74 -4.56 -7.93
C CYS A 341 -4.14 -3.47 -7.02
N GLU A 342 -2.81 -3.40 -6.94
CA GLU A 342 -2.09 -2.43 -6.11
C GLU A 342 -1.68 -1.22 -6.95
N VAL A 343 -1.76 -0.02 -6.38
CA VAL A 343 -1.32 1.23 -7.02
C VAL A 343 0.00 1.66 -6.40
N ARG A 344 0.99 1.94 -7.24
CA ARG A 344 2.33 2.38 -6.85
C ARG A 344 2.53 3.85 -7.27
N PRO A 345 3.41 4.61 -6.58
CA PRO A 345 3.77 5.95 -7.00
C PRO A 345 4.18 6.03 -8.48
N ALA A 346 3.92 7.18 -9.11
CA ALA A 346 4.14 7.43 -10.54
C ALA A 346 3.47 6.40 -11.50
N VAL A 347 2.19 6.09 -11.26
CA VAL A 347 1.27 5.46 -12.23
C VAL A 347 1.65 4.04 -12.66
N LEU A 348 1.98 3.19 -11.69
CA LEU A 348 2.07 1.75 -11.93
C LEU A 348 1.00 0.98 -11.16
N PHE A 349 0.36 0.06 -11.88
CA PHE A 349 -0.56 -0.93 -11.33
C PHE A 349 0.14 -2.28 -11.33
N LEU A 350 0.14 -2.99 -10.21
CA LEU A 350 0.76 -4.32 -10.14
C LEU A 350 0.05 -5.27 -9.18
N THR A 351 0.40 -6.55 -9.32
CA THR A 351 0.11 -7.61 -8.35
C THR A 351 1.39 -8.39 -8.08
N ARG A 352 1.66 -8.66 -6.80
CA ARG A 352 2.86 -9.30 -6.29
C ARG A 352 2.56 -10.73 -5.87
N TYR A 353 3.53 -11.61 -6.11
CA TYR A 353 3.51 -13.00 -5.66
C TYR A 353 4.90 -13.42 -5.21
N PHE A 354 5.03 -13.77 -3.94
CA PHE A 354 6.30 -14.16 -3.31
C PHE A 354 6.29 -15.61 -2.86
N ILE A 355 7.48 -16.21 -2.87
CA ILE A 355 7.77 -17.50 -2.26
C ILE A 355 9.00 -17.30 -1.35
N PHE A 356 8.87 -17.63 -0.07
CA PHE A 356 9.98 -17.55 0.90
C PHE A 356 10.35 -18.94 1.41
N HIS A 357 11.64 -19.26 1.38
CA HIS A 357 12.19 -20.53 1.83
C HIS A 357 12.94 -20.32 3.16
N GLY A 358 12.19 -20.42 4.26
CA GLY A 358 12.68 -20.11 5.61
C GLY A 358 13.96 -20.85 6.02
N SER A 359 14.11 -22.13 5.65
CA SER A 359 15.24 -22.97 6.06
C SER A 359 16.59 -22.60 5.44
N ASN A 360 16.61 -21.95 4.27
CA ASN A 360 17.84 -21.60 3.56
C ASN A 360 17.99 -20.10 3.27
N HIS A 361 17.04 -19.28 3.76
CA HIS A 361 16.91 -17.84 3.53
C HIS A 361 17.00 -17.42 2.04
N THR A 362 16.33 -18.18 1.15
CA THR A 362 16.11 -17.79 -0.25
C THR A 362 14.69 -17.31 -0.50
N TRP A 363 14.50 -16.49 -1.54
CA TRP A 363 13.21 -15.96 -1.93
C TRP A 363 13.07 -15.87 -3.45
N GLN A 364 11.82 -15.93 -3.91
CA GLN A 364 11.41 -15.61 -5.28
C GLN A 364 10.27 -14.58 -5.23
N GLY A 365 10.22 -13.66 -6.18
CA GLY A 365 9.15 -12.69 -6.34
C GLY A 365 8.76 -12.57 -7.81
N TYR A 366 7.45 -12.55 -8.07
CA TYR A 366 6.84 -12.37 -9.37
C TYR A 366 5.94 -11.14 -9.32
N TYR A 367 6.12 -10.24 -10.28
CA TYR A 367 5.54 -8.90 -10.25
C TYR A 367 4.93 -8.60 -11.61
N TYR A 368 3.63 -8.84 -11.69
CA TYR A 368 2.82 -8.63 -12.87
C TYR A 368 2.40 -7.16 -12.89
N HIS A 369 2.79 -6.43 -13.94
CA HIS A 369 2.51 -5.00 -14.11
C HIS A 369 1.40 -4.81 -15.14
N TYR A 370 0.59 -3.76 -14.97
CA TYR A 370 -0.59 -3.49 -15.79
C TYR A 370 -0.73 -2.00 -16.09
N SER A 371 -1.45 -1.67 -17.15
CA SER A 371 -1.72 -0.29 -17.59
C SER A 371 -3.04 0.29 -17.07
N ASP A 372 -3.80 -0.48 -16.28
CA ASP A 372 -5.14 -0.14 -15.79
C ASP A 372 -5.36 -0.51 -14.29
N PRO A 373 -6.22 0.25 -13.58
CA PRO A 373 -6.44 0.08 -12.13
C PRO A 373 -7.31 -1.12 -11.75
N LEU A 374 -7.68 -2.00 -12.69
CA LEU A 374 -8.34 -3.27 -12.43
C LEU A 374 -7.43 -4.48 -12.77
N CYS A 375 -6.18 -4.23 -13.16
CA CYS A 375 -5.18 -5.25 -13.47
C CYS A 375 -5.64 -6.26 -14.56
N LYS A 376 -6.17 -5.72 -15.66
CA LYS A 376 -6.72 -6.47 -16.82
C LYS A 376 -5.90 -6.34 -18.10
N GLN A 377 -5.06 -5.32 -18.19
CA GLN A 377 -4.19 -5.04 -19.33
C GLN A 377 -2.71 -5.20 -18.92
N PRO A 378 -2.17 -6.43 -18.91
CA PRO A 378 -0.79 -6.69 -18.48
C PRO A 378 0.22 -6.06 -19.46
N THR A 379 1.24 -5.40 -18.93
CA THR A 379 2.28 -4.71 -19.70
C THR A 379 3.58 -5.51 -19.73
N PHE A 380 4.03 -5.99 -18.57
CA PHE A 380 5.15 -6.92 -18.41
C PHE A 380 5.09 -7.65 -17.06
N THR A 381 5.84 -8.75 -16.96
CA THR A 381 6.11 -9.45 -15.69
C THR A 381 7.60 -9.40 -15.40
N ILE A 382 7.96 -9.17 -14.14
CA ILE A 382 9.33 -9.40 -13.63
C ILE A 382 9.33 -10.62 -12.72
N TYR A 383 10.27 -11.53 -12.94
CA TYR A 383 10.72 -12.49 -11.94
C TYR A 383 12.01 -11.98 -11.30
N ALA A 384 12.13 -12.07 -9.98
CA ALA A 384 13.34 -11.76 -9.24
C ALA A 384 13.59 -12.80 -8.15
N SER A 385 14.86 -13.08 -7.83
CA SER A 385 15.20 -14.01 -6.75
C SER A 385 16.59 -13.74 -6.15
N GLY A 386 16.80 -14.30 -4.95
CA GLY A 386 18.07 -14.20 -4.25
C GLY A 386 17.99 -14.67 -2.80
N ARG A 387 18.67 -13.96 -1.90
CA ARG A 387 18.82 -14.33 -0.48
C ARG A 387 18.41 -13.18 0.45
N TYR A 388 18.02 -13.48 1.67
CA TYR A 388 17.76 -12.47 2.71
C TYR A 388 18.54 -12.75 4.01
N THR A 389 18.71 -11.73 4.84
CA THR A 389 19.35 -11.85 6.17
C THR A 389 18.39 -12.35 7.22
N GLN A 390 18.92 -12.89 8.33
CA GLN A 390 18.14 -12.97 9.57
C GLN A 390 17.56 -11.58 9.90
N GLY A 391 16.29 -11.53 10.33
CA GLY A 391 15.65 -10.29 10.71
C GLY A 391 15.97 -9.86 12.14
N VAL A 392 15.98 -8.55 12.39
CA VAL A 392 16.14 -7.95 13.73
C VAL A 392 15.00 -6.95 14.02
N PRO A 393 14.55 -6.77 15.28
CA PRO A 393 13.50 -5.79 15.59
C PRO A 393 13.89 -4.36 15.18
N SER A 394 12.94 -3.59 14.65
CA SER A 394 13.24 -2.25 14.14
C SER A 394 13.48 -1.21 15.23
N SER A 395 14.54 -0.43 15.03
CA SER A 395 14.89 0.73 15.84
C SER A 395 13.96 1.94 15.58
N LYS A 396 13.42 2.05 14.35
CA LYS A 396 12.54 3.14 13.93
C LYS A 396 11.07 2.80 14.14
N VAL A 397 10.63 1.60 13.76
CA VAL A 397 9.20 1.21 13.74
C VAL A 397 8.93 0.07 14.72
N ARG A 398 8.44 0.41 15.92
CA ARG A 398 8.03 -0.58 16.94
C ARG A 398 7.07 -1.62 16.32
N GLY A 399 7.27 -2.89 16.64
CA GLY A 399 6.51 -4.01 16.07
C GLY A 399 6.86 -4.37 14.61
N GLY A 400 7.86 -3.72 14.01
CA GLY A 400 8.42 -4.06 12.71
C GLY A 400 9.73 -4.85 12.81
N MET A 401 10.03 -5.63 11.77
CA MET A 401 11.24 -6.44 11.62
C MET A 401 12.07 -5.92 10.44
N GLU A 402 13.35 -5.67 10.68
CA GLU A 402 14.33 -5.19 9.71
C GLU A 402 15.05 -6.36 9.05
N LEU A 403 15.00 -6.44 7.72
CA LEU A 403 15.73 -7.43 6.91
C LEU A 403 16.53 -6.73 5.81
N ALA A 404 17.54 -7.41 5.25
CA ALA A 404 18.18 -7.00 4.00
C ALA A 404 18.02 -8.11 2.94
N PHE A 405 17.57 -7.73 1.75
CA PHE A 405 17.27 -8.61 0.63
C PHE A 405 18.30 -8.39 -0.49
N LYS A 406 19.14 -9.39 -0.75
CA LYS A 406 20.08 -9.37 -1.87
C LYS A 406 19.42 -10.03 -3.08
N VAL A 407 19.12 -9.23 -4.10
CA VAL A 407 18.66 -9.68 -5.42
C VAL A 407 19.89 -10.10 -6.23
N THR A 408 19.84 -11.31 -6.80
CA THR A 408 20.98 -11.88 -7.56
C THR A 408 20.62 -12.38 -8.94
N GLN A 409 19.34 -12.62 -9.22
CA GLN A 409 18.83 -12.99 -10.55
C GLN A 409 17.52 -12.24 -10.81
N ALA A 410 17.30 -11.81 -12.05
CA ALA A 410 15.99 -11.34 -12.50
C ALA A 410 15.77 -11.64 -13.98
N ARG A 411 14.49 -11.75 -14.35
CA ARG A 411 14.04 -12.01 -15.72
C ARG A 411 12.80 -11.17 -16.01
N VAL A 412 12.58 -10.87 -17.28
CA VAL A 412 11.47 -10.02 -17.74
C VAL A 412 10.71 -10.76 -18.83
N THR A 413 9.39 -10.66 -18.80
CA THR A 413 8.49 -11.10 -19.89
C THR A 413 7.60 -9.92 -20.29
N PRO A 414 7.80 -9.28 -21.46
CA PRO A 414 6.91 -8.22 -21.93
C PRO A 414 5.59 -8.82 -22.42
N MET A 415 4.47 -8.25 -21.98
CA MET A 415 3.11 -8.75 -22.24
C MET A 415 2.35 -7.91 -23.27
N ASP A 416 2.84 -6.71 -23.60
CA ASP A 416 2.31 -5.88 -24.69
C ASP A 416 3.39 -5.47 -25.72
N GLN A 417 2.95 -4.94 -26.86
CA GLN A 417 3.80 -4.54 -27.97
C GLN A 417 4.57 -3.23 -27.71
N VAL A 418 4.06 -2.36 -26.84
CA VAL A 418 4.69 -1.06 -26.50
C VAL A 418 5.94 -1.30 -25.66
N THR A 419 5.84 -2.21 -24.69
CA THR A 419 6.94 -2.65 -23.85
C THR A 419 7.98 -3.42 -24.66
N VAL A 420 7.58 -4.26 -25.62
CA VAL A 420 8.52 -4.86 -26.59
C VAL A 420 9.29 -3.80 -27.38
N MET A 421 8.62 -2.76 -27.88
CA MET A 421 9.29 -1.67 -28.59
C MET A 421 10.27 -0.91 -27.68
N MET A 422 9.87 -0.62 -26.44
CA MET A 422 10.72 0.04 -25.44
C MET A 422 11.97 -0.81 -25.13
N LEU A 423 11.82 -2.10 -24.83
CA LEU A 423 12.94 -2.99 -24.50
C LEU A 423 13.88 -3.21 -25.69
N ASN A 424 13.37 -3.31 -26.92
CA ASN A 424 14.19 -3.37 -28.13
C ASN A 424 14.89 -2.04 -28.46
N SER A 425 14.46 -0.90 -27.88
CA SER A 425 15.17 0.38 -27.98
C SER A 425 16.23 0.61 -26.89
N SER A 426 16.45 -0.35 -25.99
CA SER A 426 17.48 -0.26 -24.94
C SER A 426 18.90 -0.40 -25.51
N GLU A 427 19.88 0.19 -24.81
CA GLU A 427 21.29 0.13 -25.23
C GLU A 427 21.81 -1.31 -25.23
N PRO A 428 22.67 -1.72 -26.19
CA PRO A 428 23.22 -3.07 -26.23
C PRO A 428 23.93 -3.47 -24.92
N GLY A 429 23.53 -4.60 -24.33
CA GLY A 429 24.06 -5.08 -23.05
C GLY A 429 23.48 -4.40 -21.80
N SER A 430 22.48 -3.52 -21.96
CA SER A 430 21.83 -2.79 -20.85
C SER A 430 20.56 -3.46 -20.31
N CYS A 431 19.95 -4.39 -21.08
CA CYS A 431 18.74 -5.11 -20.73
C CYS A 431 18.53 -6.35 -21.63
N GLY A 432 19.00 -7.52 -21.18
CA GLY A 432 18.83 -8.80 -21.89
C GLY A 432 19.52 -8.85 -23.25
N LEU A 433 18.97 -9.67 -24.17
CA LEU A 433 19.52 -9.83 -25.51
C LEU A 433 18.95 -8.75 -26.44
N ALA A 434 19.81 -7.81 -26.83
CA ALA A 434 19.43 -6.64 -27.64
C ALA A 434 18.66 -6.99 -28.92
N SER A 435 17.64 -6.21 -29.26
CA SER A 435 16.78 -6.38 -30.46
C SER A 435 16.04 -7.73 -30.58
N SER A 436 15.97 -8.54 -29.52
CA SER A 436 15.32 -9.87 -29.55
C SER A 436 14.04 -9.99 -28.69
N TRP A 437 13.61 -8.91 -28.05
CA TRP A 437 12.41 -8.92 -27.21
C TRP A 437 11.16 -9.16 -28.05
N SER A 438 10.27 -10.01 -27.55
CA SER A 438 9.01 -10.39 -28.21
C SER A 438 7.94 -10.71 -27.17
N THR A 439 6.67 -10.50 -27.51
CA THR A 439 5.56 -10.57 -26.55
C THR A 439 5.35 -11.99 -26.02
N GLY A 440 5.28 -12.14 -24.71
CA GLY A 440 5.11 -13.43 -24.01
C GLY A 440 6.38 -14.26 -23.85
N VAL A 441 7.54 -13.77 -24.31
CA VAL A 441 8.83 -14.49 -24.21
C VAL A 441 9.66 -13.94 -23.04
N GLU A 442 9.98 -14.81 -22.07
CA GLU A 442 10.89 -14.47 -20.97
C GLU A 442 12.34 -14.34 -21.45
N GLN A 443 13.07 -13.33 -20.98
CA GLN A 443 14.53 -13.29 -21.08
C GLN A 443 15.18 -13.04 -19.72
N ASP A 444 16.38 -13.59 -19.54
CA ASP A 444 17.21 -13.34 -18.37
C ASP A 444 18.00 -12.04 -18.53
N ILE A 445 17.86 -11.14 -17.56
CA ILE A 445 18.54 -9.83 -17.51
C ILE A 445 19.71 -9.82 -16.52
N THR A 446 19.99 -10.97 -15.89
CA THR A 446 21.15 -11.14 -14.99
C THR A 446 22.49 -10.97 -15.71
N PRO A 447 22.71 -11.51 -16.94
CA PRO A 447 23.97 -11.30 -17.67
C PRO A 447 24.26 -9.84 -18.03
N THR A 448 23.22 -9.00 -18.14
CA THR A 448 23.33 -7.55 -18.41
C THR A 448 23.39 -6.70 -17.14
N ASN A 449 23.64 -7.30 -15.97
CA ASN A 449 23.62 -6.65 -14.66
C ASN A 449 22.29 -5.92 -14.38
N GLY A 450 21.17 -6.45 -14.88
CA GLY A 450 19.82 -5.88 -14.79
C GLY A 450 19.30 -5.37 -16.13
N CYS A 451 18.35 -4.42 -16.04
CA CYS A 451 17.67 -3.80 -17.17
C CYS A 451 17.51 -2.30 -16.92
N LEU A 452 18.38 -1.48 -17.52
CA LEU A 452 18.38 -0.02 -17.30
C LEU A 452 17.05 0.63 -17.71
N ALA A 453 16.44 0.16 -18.81
CA ALA A 453 15.14 0.64 -19.30
C ALA A 453 13.96 0.38 -18.34
N LEU A 454 14.13 -0.48 -17.34
CA LEU A 454 13.15 -0.74 -16.27
C LEU A 454 13.64 -0.26 -14.89
N GLY A 455 14.79 0.42 -14.81
CA GLY A 455 15.39 0.85 -13.53
C GLY A 455 16.00 -0.29 -12.69
N ILE A 456 16.07 -1.51 -13.23
CA ILE A 456 16.56 -2.70 -12.53
C ILE A 456 18.09 -2.76 -12.65
N ARG A 457 18.80 -2.99 -11.54
CA ARG A 457 20.21 -3.45 -11.54
C ARG A 457 20.39 -4.72 -10.74
N LEU A 458 21.44 -5.46 -11.06
CA LEU A 458 21.87 -6.69 -10.40
C LEU A 458 23.41 -6.73 -10.27
N PRO A 459 23.96 -7.31 -9.19
CA PRO A 459 23.26 -7.62 -7.95
C PRO A 459 22.86 -6.34 -7.21
N HIS A 460 21.77 -6.39 -6.45
CA HIS A 460 21.26 -5.26 -5.66
C HIS A 460 20.94 -5.70 -4.24
N THR A 461 20.99 -4.78 -3.27
CA THR A 461 20.62 -5.04 -1.87
C THR A 461 19.61 -4.00 -1.43
N GLU A 462 18.49 -4.47 -0.87
CA GLU A 462 17.43 -3.59 -0.36
C GLU A 462 17.18 -3.82 1.13
N TYR A 463 17.03 -2.70 1.85
CA TYR A 463 16.81 -2.67 3.28
C TYR A 463 15.31 -2.50 3.53
N GLU A 464 14.64 -3.61 3.80
CA GLU A 464 13.17 -3.68 3.90
C GLU A 464 12.67 -3.73 5.33
N LEU A 465 11.37 -3.46 5.50
CA LEU A 465 10.65 -3.50 6.78
C LEU A 465 9.47 -4.47 6.67
N PHE A 466 9.37 -5.44 7.57
CA PHE A 466 8.32 -6.46 7.55
C PHE A 466 7.49 -6.45 8.84
N ARG A 467 6.22 -6.82 8.74
CA ARG A 467 5.33 -7.10 9.88
C ARG A 467 4.30 -8.15 9.51
N THR A 468 3.99 -9.05 10.44
CA THR A 468 2.92 -10.05 10.29
C THR A 468 1.72 -9.67 11.17
N GLU A 469 0.50 -9.80 10.64
CA GLU A 469 -0.75 -9.72 11.41
C GLU A 469 -1.71 -10.85 10.97
N HIS A 470 -2.83 -11.01 11.68
CA HIS A 470 -4.01 -11.69 11.14
C HIS A 470 -5.08 -10.65 10.77
N ASP A 471 -5.83 -10.92 9.69
CA ASP A 471 -7.03 -10.16 9.35
C ASP A 471 -8.26 -10.62 10.19
N PRO A 472 -9.41 -9.93 10.14
CA PRO A 472 -10.62 -10.34 10.87
C PRO A 472 -11.25 -11.68 10.43
N LYS A 473 -10.60 -12.45 9.56
CA LYS A 473 -10.94 -13.81 9.12
C LYS A 473 -9.82 -14.81 9.44
N GLU A 474 -8.91 -14.43 10.35
CA GLU A 474 -7.72 -15.19 10.77
C GLU A 474 -6.77 -15.55 9.62
N ARG A 475 -6.74 -14.76 8.53
CA ARG A 475 -5.77 -14.94 7.44
C ARG A 475 -4.47 -14.21 7.75
N SER A 476 -3.34 -14.90 7.61
CA SER A 476 -2.01 -14.31 7.74
C SER A 476 -1.81 -13.17 6.73
N LEU A 477 -1.49 -11.98 7.23
CA LEU A 477 -1.11 -10.80 6.46
C LEU A 477 0.39 -10.55 6.58
N LEU A 478 1.08 -10.40 5.45
CA LEU A 478 2.46 -9.93 5.40
C LEU A 478 2.50 -8.50 4.86
N TYR A 479 2.89 -7.58 5.71
CA TYR A 479 3.19 -6.19 5.35
C TYR A 479 4.69 -6.08 5.00
N ILE A 480 4.98 -5.34 3.94
CA ILE A 480 6.33 -5.06 3.40
C ILE A 480 6.48 -3.53 3.32
N GLY A 481 7.71 -3.02 3.42
CA GLY A 481 8.02 -1.61 3.59
C GLY A 481 7.50 -0.75 2.43
N GLU A 482 6.94 0.41 2.75
CA GLU A 482 6.48 1.39 1.78
C GLU A 482 7.66 1.94 0.97
N ARG A 483 7.57 1.81 -0.36
CA ARG A 483 8.62 2.27 -1.26
C ARG A 483 8.66 3.80 -1.30
N PRO A 484 9.85 4.41 -1.35
CA PRO A 484 9.99 5.86 -1.47
C PRO A 484 9.13 6.47 -2.59
N THR A 485 8.38 7.53 -2.25
CA THR A 485 7.47 8.23 -3.18
C THR A 485 8.20 9.06 -4.24
N ASP A 486 9.51 9.26 -4.08
CA ASP A 486 10.40 9.83 -5.08
C ASP A 486 10.83 8.80 -6.16
N GLY A 487 10.44 7.53 -6.04
CA GLY A 487 10.84 6.45 -6.95
C GLY A 487 12.25 5.91 -6.69
N SER A 488 12.87 6.23 -5.56
CA SER A 488 14.18 5.70 -5.16
C SER A 488 14.08 4.35 -4.42
N SER A 489 15.21 3.66 -4.36
CA SER A 489 15.38 2.39 -3.66
C SER A 489 15.76 2.64 -2.21
N PRO A 490 15.30 1.79 -1.26
CA PRO A 490 15.94 1.64 0.04
C PRO A 490 17.27 0.87 -0.11
N ASP A 491 18.20 1.45 -0.88
CA ASP A 491 19.53 0.89 -1.22
C ASP A 491 20.53 0.88 -0.04
N ARG A 492 20.09 1.36 1.13
CA ARG A 492 20.92 1.63 2.31
C ARG A 492 20.09 1.62 3.62
N PRO A 493 20.69 1.35 4.79
CA PRO A 493 19.95 1.26 6.07
C PRO A 493 19.19 2.53 6.47
N ASP A 494 19.74 3.71 6.16
CA ASP A 494 19.13 5.01 6.48
C ASP A 494 17.83 5.25 5.71
N LYS A 495 17.74 4.80 4.45
CA LYS A 495 16.53 4.83 3.61
C LYS A 495 15.54 3.68 3.87
N ARG A 496 15.79 2.79 4.84
CA ARG A 496 14.81 1.72 5.15
C ARG A 496 13.41 2.33 5.37
N PRO A 497 12.34 1.77 4.77
CA PRO A 497 10.98 2.25 4.95
C PRO A 497 10.58 2.41 6.43
N THR A 498 9.71 3.39 6.70
CA THR A 498 9.16 3.65 8.05
C THR A 498 7.65 3.38 8.14
N SER A 499 7.07 2.82 7.08
CA SER A 499 5.64 2.53 6.88
C SER A 499 5.50 1.30 5.98
N TYR A 500 4.27 0.88 5.71
CA TYR A 500 3.98 -0.37 5.01
C TYR A 500 3.07 -0.19 3.81
N GLN A 501 3.34 -0.96 2.75
CA GLN A 501 2.46 -1.11 1.59
C GLN A 501 1.16 -1.87 1.96
N ALA A 502 0.28 -2.04 0.97
CA ALA A 502 -0.83 -2.98 1.09
C ALA A 502 -0.30 -4.40 1.45
N PRO A 503 -0.98 -5.13 2.36
CA PRO A 503 -0.52 -6.44 2.79
C PRO A 503 -0.84 -7.53 1.76
N LEU A 504 0.09 -8.48 1.67
CA LEU A 504 -0.13 -9.76 0.99
C LEU A 504 -0.83 -10.73 1.94
N VAL A 505 -1.66 -11.63 1.42
CA VAL A 505 -2.15 -12.79 2.20
C VAL A 505 -1.25 -13.99 1.97
N GLN A 506 -1.04 -14.80 3.00
CA GLN A 506 -0.47 -16.13 2.82
C GLN A 506 -1.49 -16.99 2.06
N CYS A 507 -1.04 -17.65 1.01
CA CYS A 507 -1.86 -18.69 0.38
C CYS A 507 -1.93 -19.86 1.36
N ALA A 508 -3.13 -20.29 1.73
CA ALA A 508 -3.30 -21.46 2.58
C ALA A 508 -2.63 -22.68 1.94
N GLY A 509 -1.51 -23.14 2.51
CA GLY A 509 -0.85 -24.37 2.10
C GLY A 509 -1.75 -25.59 2.29
N ALA A 510 -1.26 -26.75 1.85
CA ALA A 510 -1.68 -27.98 2.49
C ALA A 510 -1.27 -27.95 3.98
N SER A 511 -1.98 -28.69 4.82
CA SER A 511 -1.56 -28.90 6.20
C SER A 511 -0.39 -29.89 6.23
N GLU A 512 0.82 -29.39 5.97
CA GLU A 512 2.01 -30.04 6.50
C GLU A 512 2.04 -29.84 8.02
N GLU A 513 2.36 -30.91 8.73
CA GLU A 513 1.88 -31.15 10.08
C GLU A 513 2.58 -30.27 11.13
N PHE A 514 1.91 -29.22 11.59
CA PHE A 514 2.26 -28.59 12.86
C PHE A 514 1.81 -29.51 14.00
N PRO A 515 2.72 -30.04 14.84
CA PRO A 515 2.35 -30.93 15.94
C PRO A 515 1.47 -30.19 16.96
N ASN A 516 0.47 -30.89 17.49
CA ASN A 516 -0.66 -30.33 18.25
C ASN A 516 -0.26 -29.38 19.39
N TYR A 517 -0.32 -28.06 19.14
CA TYR A 517 -0.34 -27.07 20.22
C TYR A 517 -1.75 -26.99 20.79
N TYR A 518 -2.00 -27.70 21.89
CA TYR A 518 -3.30 -27.78 22.55
C TYR A 518 -3.78 -26.39 23.00
N SER A 519 -4.75 -25.83 22.28
CA SER A 519 -5.39 -24.57 22.66
C SER A 519 -6.32 -24.79 23.86
N LEU A 520 -5.80 -24.53 25.05
CA LEU A 520 -6.54 -24.57 26.33
C LEU A 520 -7.58 -23.43 26.41
N LYS A 521 -8.66 -23.56 25.63
CA LYS A 521 -9.86 -22.74 25.79
C LYS A 521 -10.80 -23.37 26.82
N TYR A 522 -10.90 -22.71 27.96
CA TYR A 522 -11.96 -22.95 28.95
C TYR A 522 -13.33 -23.00 28.27
N VAL A 523 -14.03 -24.13 28.42
CA VAL A 523 -15.48 -24.24 28.18
C VAL A 523 -16.15 -24.40 29.54
N GLY A 524 -16.38 -23.26 30.21
CA GLY A 524 -17.20 -23.22 31.41
C GLY A 524 -18.66 -23.41 31.04
N LYS A 525 -19.24 -24.57 31.37
CA LYS A 525 -20.68 -24.83 31.21
C LYS A 525 -21.18 -25.87 32.22
N GLU A 526 -21.57 -25.41 33.41
CA GLU A 526 -22.37 -26.22 34.34
C GLU A 526 -23.78 -26.44 33.78
N GLY A 527 -24.39 -27.60 34.05
CA GLY A 527 -25.66 -27.98 33.42
C GLY A 527 -26.23 -29.36 33.75
N ALA A 528 -26.27 -29.73 35.03
CA ALA A 528 -27.01 -30.87 35.62
C ALA A 528 -26.50 -32.32 35.40
N ASN A 529 -26.87 -33.17 36.38
CA ASN A 529 -26.86 -34.64 36.41
C ASN A 529 -25.52 -35.42 36.35
N GLY A 530 -24.72 -35.28 37.41
CA GLY A 530 -24.78 -36.28 38.51
C GLY A 530 -23.98 -37.59 38.40
N SER A 531 -22.71 -37.56 38.82
CA SER A 531 -21.99 -38.69 39.45
C SER A 531 -20.92 -38.17 40.42
N GLN A 532 -20.48 -38.98 41.38
CA GLN A 532 -19.76 -38.53 42.59
C GLN A 532 -18.24 -38.25 42.42
N GLU A 533 -17.63 -37.64 43.45
CA GLU A 533 -16.24 -37.18 43.48
C GLU A 533 -15.17 -38.27 43.52
N LEU A 534 -13.93 -37.90 43.19
CA LEU A 534 -12.82 -37.88 44.17
C LEU A 534 -11.67 -36.96 43.69
N LYS A 535 -11.05 -36.20 44.60
CA LYS A 535 -10.07 -35.13 44.27
C LYS A 535 -8.60 -35.61 44.34
N PRO A 536 -7.70 -35.16 43.44
CA PRO A 536 -6.30 -35.59 43.41
C PRO A 536 -5.41 -34.82 44.39
N PHE A 537 -5.43 -35.19 45.68
CA PHE A 537 -4.55 -34.58 46.71
C PHE A 537 -3.39 -35.49 47.17
N LEU A 538 -3.36 -36.76 46.77
CA LEU A 538 -2.38 -37.75 47.26
C LEU A 538 -1.13 -37.91 46.36
N VAL A 539 -1.22 -37.60 45.07
CA VAL A 539 -0.10 -37.79 44.11
C VAL A 539 1.06 -36.82 44.39
N ALA A 540 0.76 -35.59 44.80
CA ALA A 540 1.77 -34.59 45.13
C ALA A 540 2.62 -34.97 46.35
N LEU A 541 2.04 -35.69 47.32
CA LEU A 541 2.74 -36.13 48.53
C LEU A 541 3.75 -37.25 48.23
N LEU A 542 3.39 -38.20 47.36
CA LEU A 542 4.25 -39.33 46.99
C LEU A 542 5.50 -38.90 46.21
N LEU A 543 5.37 -37.91 45.31
CA LEU A 543 6.52 -37.37 44.55
C LEU A 543 7.53 -36.63 45.43
N LEU A 544 7.07 -35.95 46.49
CA LEU A 544 7.93 -35.24 47.44
C LEU A 544 8.76 -36.18 48.33
N VAL A 545 8.25 -37.38 48.64
CA VAL A 545 8.99 -38.40 49.40
C VAL A 545 10.04 -39.08 48.51
N ALA A 546 9.70 -39.41 47.26
CA ALA A 546 10.65 -40.03 46.33
C ALA A 546 11.89 -39.15 46.05
N LEU A 547 11.71 -37.83 45.94
CA LEU A 547 12.80 -36.87 45.71
C LEU A 547 13.72 -36.63 46.93
N GLN A 548 13.35 -37.08 48.13
CA GLN A 548 14.21 -37.06 49.32
C GLN A 548 15.07 -38.33 49.44
N LEU A 549 14.73 -39.41 48.74
CA LEU A 549 15.40 -40.72 48.83
C LEU A 549 16.43 -40.99 47.72
N LEU A 550 16.53 -40.11 46.72
CA LEU A 550 17.55 -40.18 45.64
C LEU A 550 18.72 -39.21 45.90
N ARG A 551 19.09 -39.02 47.17
CA ARG A 551 20.18 -38.12 47.57
C ARG A 551 21.08 -38.74 48.65
N TRP A 552 21.45 -40.01 48.45
CA TRP A 552 22.55 -40.66 49.15
C TRP A 552 23.26 -41.62 48.19
N ASP A 553 24.59 -41.48 48.13
CA ASP A 553 25.60 -42.11 47.26
C ASP A 553 25.98 -41.30 45.99
#